data_AF-A0A2S8FS98-F1
#
_entry.id   AF-A0A2S8FS98-F1
#
_cell.length_a   1.000
_cell.length_b   1.000
_cell.length_c   1.000
_cell.angle_alpha   90.00
_cell.angle_beta   90.00
_cell.angle_gamma   90.00
#
_symmetry.space_group_name_H-M   'P 1'
#
loop_
_entity.id
_entity.type
_entity.pdbx_description
1 polymer ?
#
loop_
_entity_poly.entity_id
_entity_poly.type
_entity_poly.pdbx_seq_one_letter_code
_entity_poly.pdbx_strand_id
1 'polypeptide(L)'
;MLFCVVGIVASSVGLARAQDLPSLPPGARLTLEEDWSSEKIDAEKWYVYRKKWGDGNHGVVPENVAIETDEVHGKSRNVLVCTAHGDRYDGPVQGWWGNKTRVGGVIVSQAYFASGRFEVVLKIGTKQSHSGGPADPVKPKGCVPAIWTYGYRWVEGDSARKNAFQADVPLYNPHMPAYNMAVNEYWSELDFPEFGKSGDFNRAMYNTFLQNRHDNRFFDVADAIDGEYHTLTTEWRTQLRPLPGITDKQVVEAEGYYWIHDPAVPFSEYWGNPLKRIGPDQYSLYEGKVATHYLDGKKIAENDKWVPAMAGQLTLGVWLPSWAGPADWKTAQVRFAQVKVWQYDDEGDVRGIMKGRNPNNFAPDGTPLK
;
A
#
# COMPACT_ATOMS: atom_id res chain seq x y z
N MET A 1 34.15 -42.31 46.38
CA MET A 1 32.74 -41.88 46.47
C MET A 1 32.59 -40.68 45.54
N LEU A 2 31.67 -40.79 44.59
CA LEU A 2 31.58 -40.03 43.35
C LEU A 2 31.05 -38.60 43.61
N PHE A 3 31.79 -37.56 43.25
CA PHE A 3 31.28 -36.18 43.22
C PHE A 3 30.57 -35.96 41.87
N CYS A 4 29.23 -35.87 41.93
CA CYS A 4 28.41 -35.54 40.78
C CYS A 4 28.39 -34.00 40.63
N VAL A 5 29.13 -33.47 39.65
CA VAL A 5 29.03 -32.07 39.24
C VAL A 5 27.83 -31.96 38.31
N VAL A 6 26.73 -31.40 38.81
CA VAL A 6 25.57 -31.04 37.98
C VAL A 6 25.87 -29.70 37.32
N GLY A 7 26.25 -29.73 36.04
CA GLY A 7 26.32 -28.54 35.21
C GLY A 7 24.92 -28.01 34.93
N ILE A 8 24.63 -26.82 35.43
CA ILE A 8 23.43 -26.06 35.04
C ILE A 8 23.68 -25.55 33.63
N VAL A 9 23.07 -26.20 32.64
CA VAL A 9 22.96 -25.66 31.29
C VAL A 9 21.93 -24.54 31.36
N ALA A 10 22.39 -23.29 31.25
CA ALA A 10 21.52 -22.14 31.04
C ALA A 10 20.88 -22.29 29.65
N SER A 11 19.65 -22.81 29.60
CA SER A 11 18.84 -22.81 28.40
C SER A 11 18.55 -21.36 28.02
N SER A 12 19.02 -20.99 26.83
CA SER A 12 18.72 -19.73 26.17
C SER A 12 17.21 -19.47 26.16
N VAL A 13 16.78 -18.40 26.83
CA VAL A 13 15.43 -17.86 26.73
C VAL A 13 15.28 -17.29 25.32
N GLY A 14 14.88 -18.13 24.38
CA GLY A 14 14.25 -17.66 23.15
C GLY A 14 12.92 -17.05 23.55
N LEU A 15 12.81 -15.72 23.47
CA LEU A 15 11.54 -15.01 23.54
C LEU A 15 10.70 -15.42 22.31
N ALA A 16 10.05 -16.57 22.41
CA ALA A 16 8.85 -16.85 21.63
C ALA A 16 7.76 -15.93 22.18
N ARG A 17 7.69 -14.70 21.65
CA ARG A 17 6.50 -13.87 21.80
C ARG A 17 5.39 -14.64 21.09
N ALA A 18 4.42 -15.16 21.85
CA ALA A 18 3.28 -15.86 21.28
C ALA A 18 2.66 -14.95 20.20
N GLN A 19 2.57 -15.46 18.97
CA GLN A 19 1.98 -14.77 17.84
C GLN A 19 0.46 -14.78 18.04
N ASP A 20 -0.13 -13.62 18.34
CA ASP A 20 -1.59 -13.43 18.31
C ASP A 20 -2.12 -13.27 16.87
N LEU A 21 -1.30 -13.57 15.86
CA LEU A 21 -1.73 -13.63 14.48
C LEU A 21 -2.70 -14.80 14.30
N PRO A 22 -3.87 -14.59 13.68
CA PRO A 22 -4.76 -15.70 13.37
C PRO A 22 -4.07 -16.66 12.40
N SER A 23 -4.54 -17.92 12.37
CA SER A 23 -4.13 -18.86 11.34
C SER A 23 -4.57 -18.36 9.96
N LEU A 24 -3.78 -18.65 8.92
CA LEU A 24 -4.20 -18.42 7.55
C LEU A 24 -5.49 -19.20 7.26
N PRO A 25 -6.46 -18.63 6.51
CA PRO A 25 -7.67 -19.35 6.13
C PRO A 25 -7.35 -20.54 5.22
N PRO A 26 -8.21 -21.57 5.19
CA PRO A 26 -8.07 -22.68 4.25
C PRO A 26 -7.97 -22.19 2.81
N GLY A 27 -7.01 -22.74 2.05
CA GLY A 27 -6.81 -22.36 0.65
C GLY A 27 -5.95 -21.11 0.44
N ALA A 28 -5.50 -20.43 1.50
CA ALA A 28 -4.54 -19.32 1.37
C ALA A 28 -3.24 -19.78 0.67
N ARG A 29 -2.76 -18.98 -0.29
CA ARG A 29 -1.57 -19.30 -1.10
C ARG A 29 -0.52 -18.21 -0.96
N LEU A 30 0.73 -18.58 -0.69
CA LEU A 30 1.85 -17.66 -0.78
C LEU A 30 2.05 -17.29 -2.27
N THR A 31 1.87 -16.01 -2.59
CA THR A 31 1.92 -15.50 -3.98
C THR A 31 3.05 -14.51 -4.24
N LEU A 32 3.61 -13.93 -3.18
CA LEU A 32 4.81 -13.13 -3.24
C LEU A 32 5.66 -13.46 -2.02
N GLU A 33 6.93 -13.76 -2.26
CA GLU A 33 7.97 -13.82 -1.24
C GLU A 33 9.20 -13.11 -1.80
N GLU A 34 9.71 -12.19 -1.01
CA GLU A 34 10.90 -11.39 -1.33
C GLU A 34 11.72 -11.19 -0.06
N ASP A 35 12.99 -11.56 -0.12
CA ASP A 35 13.99 -11.41 0.94
C ASP A 35 15.30 -10.76 0.42
N TRP A 36 15.28 -10.30 -0.84
CA TRP A 36 16.36 -9.59 -1.52
C TRP A 36 17.67 -10.39 -1.63
N SER A 37 17.63 -11.71 -1.43
CA SER A 37 18.82 -12.56 -1.42
C SER A 37 19.53 -12.62 -2.77
N SER A 38 18.85 -12.24 -3.86
CA SER A 38 19.39 -12.20 -5.22
C SER A 38 20.32 -11.01 -5.49
N GLU A 39 20.43 -10.06 -4.53
CA GLU A 39 21.17 -8.79 -4.65
C GLU A 39 20.65 -7.86 -5.76
N LYS A 40 19.53 -8.21 -6.40
CA LYS A 40 18.97 -7.48 -7.53
C LYS A 40 17.46 -7.38 -7.39
N ILE A 41 16.92 -6.24 -7.81
CA ILE A 41 15.48 -6.07 -7.97
C ILE A 41 15.03 -6.94 -9.15
N ASP A 42 14.22 -7.96 -8.85
CA ASP A 42 13.61 -8.81 -9.86
C ASP A 42 12.53 -8.05 -10.62
N ALA A 43 12.78 -7.77 -11.90
CA ALA A 43 11.87 -7.00 -12.75
C ALA A 43 10.55 -7.73 -13.08
N GLU A 44 10.49 -9.06 -12.88
CA GLU A 44 9.25 -9.85 -13.02
C GLU A 44 8.35 -9.71 -11.80
N LYS A 45 8.93 -9.41 -10.62
CA LYS A 45 8.18 -9.19 -9.39
C LYS A 45 7.93 -7.72 -9.11
N TRP A 46 8.86 -6.84 -9.50
CA TRP A 46 8.90 -5.45 -9.06
C TRP A 46 9.22 -4.46 -10.19
N TYR A 47 8.85 -3.21 -9.98
CA TYR A 47 9.34 -2.06 -10.74
C TYR A 47 9.46 -0.85 -9.83
N VAL A 48 10.25 0.15 -10.25
CA VAL A 48 10.53 1.37 -9.47
C VAL A 48 9.95 2.58 -10.19
N TYR A 49 9.40 3.52 -9.41
CA TYR A 49 8.72 4.68 -9.95
C TYR A 49 9.67 5.81 -10.33
N ARG A 50 9.28 6.52 -11.39
CA ARG A 50 9.57 7.94 -11.57
C ARG A 50 8.25 8.70 -11.54
N LYS A 51 7.77 8.98 -10.32
CA LYS A 51 6.40 9.48 -10.10
C LYS A 51 6.31 10.56 -9.02
N LYS A 52 5.53 11.61 -9.27
CA LYS A 52 5.21 12.67 -8.31
C LYS A 52 3.72 12.65 -8.01
N TRP A 53 3.38 12.74 -6.73
CA TRP A 53 2.01 12.90 -6.25
C TRP A 53 1.94 14.05 -5.26
N GLY A 54 0.77 14.69 -5.17
CA GLY A 54 0.54 15.79 -4.23
C GLY A 54 1.54 16.94 -4.37
N ASP A 55 1.64 17.73 -3.30
CA ASP A 55 2.41 18.97 -3.26
C ASP A 55 3.64 18.90 -2.35
N GLY A 56 4.49 19.92 -2.42
CA GLY A 56 5.64 20.13 -1.53
C GLY A 56 6.79 19.12 -1.68
N ASN A 57 6.81 18.35 -2.76
CA ASN A 57 7.83 17.35 -3.04
C ASN A 57 8.22 17.35 -4.53
N HIS A 58 9.28 16.61 -4.85
CA HIS A 58 9.76 16.47 -6.22
C HIS A 58 9.72 15.01 -6.70
N GLY A 59 8.80 14.22 -6.12
CA GLY A 59 8.51 12.85 -6.52
C GLY A 59 9.46 11.80 -5.94
N VAL A 60 9.35 10.60 -6.48
CA VAL A 60 10.20 9.46 -6.17
C VAL A 60 10.91 9.02 -7.44
N VAL A 61 12.12 8.47 -7.29
CA VAL A 61 12.97 8.10 -8.42
C VAL A 61 13.64 6.74 -8.21
N PRO A 62 13.98 6.02 -9.29
CA PRO A 62 14.71 4.75 -9.22
C PRO A 62 16.06 4.85 -8.52
N GLU A 63 16.77 5.97 -8.67
CA GLU A 63 18.11 6.20 -8.12
C GLU A 63 18.14 6.17 -6.58
N ASN A 64 16.98 6.29 -5.94
CA ASN A 64 16.82 6.26 -4.50
C ASN A 64 16.41 4.88 -3.97
N VAL A 65 16.47 3.84 -4.80
CA VAL A 65 16.14 2.46 -4.43
C VAL A 65 17.33 1.57 -4.72
N ALA A 66 17.83 0.88 -3.68
CA ALA A 66 18.98 0.00 -3.78
C ALA A 66 18.79 -1.27 -2.93
N ILE A 67 19.58 -2.31 -3.21
CA ILE A 67 19.75 -3.43 -2.30
C ILE A 67 21.08 -3.23 -1.57
N GLU A 68 21.05 -3.26 -0.24
CA GLU A 68 22.22 -3.16 0.62
C GLU A 68 22.21 -4.30 1.64
N THR A 69 23.30 -4.46 2.38
CA THR A 69 23.37 -5.40 3.52
C THR A 69 23.11 -4.66 4.83
N ASP A 70 22.29 -5.24 5.71
CA ASP A 70 22.07 -4.76 7.08
C ASP A 70 21.99 -5.95 8.06
N GLU A 71 22.06 -5.67 9.35
CA GLU A 71 21.83 -6.67 10.40
C GLU A 71 20.34 -6.76 10.74
N VAL A 72 19.70 -7.86 10.36
CA VAL A 72 18.29 -8.14 10.60
C VAL A 72 18.20 -9.23 11.67
N HIS A 73 17.78 -8.85 12.88
CA HIS A 73 17.66 -9.75 14.04
C HIS A 73 18.95 -10.56 14.32
N GLY A 74 20.10 -9.88 14.33
CA GLY A 74 21.41 -10.50 14.61
C GLY A 74 22.01 -11.28 13.44
N LYS A 75 21.45 -11.17 12.23
CA LYS A 75 21.98 -11.83 11.02
C LYS A 75 22.17 -10.83 9.91
N SER A 76 23.36 -10.86 9.28
CA SER A 76 23.62 -10.12 8.05
C SER A 76 22.68 -10.60 6.94
N ARG A 77 21.90 -9.69 6.35
CA ARG A 77 20.97 -9.98 5.24
C ARG A 77 20.96 -8.85 4.24
N ASN A 78 20.59 -9.17 3.01
CA ASN A 78 20.23 -8.15 2.03
C ASN A 78 18.88 -7.55 2.37
N VAL A 79 18.76 -6.24 2.18
CA VAL A 79 17.55 -5.47 2.43
C VAL A 79 17.36 -4.47 1.29
N LEU A 80 16.11 -4.19 0.96
CA LEU A 80 15.78 -3.05 0.12
C LEU A 80 15.94 -1.77 0.93
N VAL A 81 16.68 -0.80 0.40
CA VAL A 81 16.86 0.53 0.97
C VAL A 81 16.18 1.54 0.08
N CYS A 82 15.25 2.30 0.66
CA CYS A 82 14.65 3.45 0.02
C CYS A 82 15.14 4.73 0.69
N THR A 83 15.82 5.58 -0.08
CA THR A 83 16.44 6.82 0.41
C THR A 83 15.53 8.02 0.14
N ALA A 84 15.41 8.89 1.15
CA ALA A 84 14.76 10.19 1.06
C ALA A 84 15.83 11.29 1.06
N HIS A 85 15.63 12.31 0.24
CA HIS A 85 16.46 13.52 0.17
C HIS A 85 15.74 14.69 0.82
N GLY A 86 16.30 15.23 1.90
CA GLY A 86 15.71 16.33 2.66
C GLY A 86 16.03 17.70 2.05
N ASP A 87 15.72 18.75 2.81
CA ASP A 87 15.89 20.15 2.43
C ASP A 87 17.35 20.56 2.26
N ARG A 88 18.29 19.81 2.86
CA ARG A 88 19.74 20.10 2.80
C ARG A 88 20.48 19.24 1.78
N TYR A 89 19.78 18.40 1.04
CA TYR A 89 20.43 17.50 0.08
C TYR A 89 21.11 18.30 -1.05
N ASP A 90 22.42 18.08 -1.22
CA ASP A 90 23.28 18.76 -2.17
C ASP A 90 23.88 17.83 -3.24
N GLY A 91 23.49 16.54 -3.23
CA GLY A 91 23.97 15.53 -4.15
C GLY A 91 23.43 15.66 -5.60
N PRO A 92 23.72 14.67 -6.45
CA PRO A 92 23.41 14.75 -7.88
C PRO A 92 22.00 14.29 -8.26
N VAL A 93 21.33 13.48 -7.42
CA VAL A 93 20.02 12.89 -7.75
C VAL A 93 18.95 13.97 -7.84
N GLN A 94 18.15 13.91 -8.91
CA GLN A 94 17.11 14.87 -9.21
C GLN A 94 15.77 14.17 -9.41
N GLY A 95 14.72 14.85 -8.97
CA GLY A 95 13.33 14.50 -9.23
C GLY A 95 12.68 15.48 -10.20
N TRP A 96 11.40 15.70 -9.99
CA TRP A 96 10.55 16.57 -10.77
C TRP A 96 11.12 17.99 -10.94
N TRP A 97 11.11 18.50 -12.18
CA TRP A 97 11.71 19.78 -12.59
C TRP A 97 13.21 19.92 -12.32
N GLY A 98 13.95 18.81 -12.21
CA GLY A 98 15.39 18.84 -11.94
C GLY A 98 15.74 19.21 -10.48
N ASN A 99 14.74 19.23 -9.59
CA ASN A 99 14.97 19.54 -8.18
C ASN A 99 15.61 18.38 -7.43
N LYS A 100 16.50 18.68 -6.48
CA LYS A 100 17.29 17.69 -5.74
C LYS A 100 16.70 17.32 -4.39
N THR A 101 15.97 18.25 -3.77
CA THR A 101 15.40 18.09 -2.43
C THR A 101 14.02 17.46 -2.51
N ARG A 102 13.54 16.88 -1.41
CA ARG A 102 12.21 16.25 -1.32
C ARG A 102 11.97 15.19 -2.39
N VAL A 103 13.00 14.41 -2.68
CA VAL A 103 12.96 13.28 -3.61
C VAL A 103 13.05 11.99 -2.81
N GLY A 104 12.08 11.08 -3.00
CA GLY A 104 12.02 9.79 -2.32
C GLY A 104 12.41 8.61 -3.21
N GLY A 105 12.17 7.40 -2.74
CA GLY A 105 12.39 6.15 -3.45
C GLY A 105 11.29 5.15 -3.10
N VAL A 106 10.69 4.54 -4.11
CA VAL A 106 9.56 3.62 -3.97
C VAL A 106 9.66 2.49 -4.99
N ILE A 107 9.33 1.28 -4.56
CA ILE A 107 9.20 0.08 -5.39
C ILE A 107 7.76 -0.43 -5.35
N VAL A 108 7.34 -1.09 -6.43
CA VAL A 108 5.96 -1.52 -6.66
C VAL A 108 5.94 -2.92 -7.24
N SER A 109 5.04 -3.77 -6.77
CA SER A 109 4.87 -5.13 -7.30
C SER A 109 4.30 -5.08 -8.72
N GLN A 110 4.72 -5.99 -9.60
CA GLN A 110 4.03 -6.24 -10.87
C GLN A 110 2.64 -6.82 -10.61
N ALA A 111 2.55 -7.75 -9.66
CA ALA A 111 1.32 -8.42 -9.29
C ALA A 111 0.33 -7.47 -8.60
N TYR A 112 -0.95 -7.73 -8.83
CA TYR A 112 -2.07 -7.10 -8.15
C TYR A 112 -2.60 -8.05 -7.07
N PHE A 113 -2.82 -7.51 -5.87
CA PHE A 113 -3.29 -8.23 -4.70
C PHE A 113 -4.68 -7.76 -4.25
N ALA A 114 -5.49 -8.67 -3.73
CA ALA A 114 -6.81 -8.39 -3.17
C ALA A 114 -6.83 -8.95 -1.74
N SER A 115 -7.88 -9.66 -1.32
CA SER A 115 -7.91 -10.27 0.02
C SER A 115 -6.69 -11.14 0.29
N GLY A 116 -6.09 -10.94 1.45
CA GLY A 116 -4.84 -11.62 1.78
C GLY A 116 -4.21 -11.13 3.07
N ARG A 117 -3.08 -11.76 3.40
CA ARG A 117 -2.16 -11.31 4.44
C ARG A 117 -0.91 -10.74 3.81
N PHE A 118 -0.57 -9.53 4.20
CA PHE A 118 0.65 -8.83 3.84
C PHE A 118 1.53 -8.77 5.08
N GLU A 119 2.70 -9.39 5.04
CA GLU A 119 3.71 -9.30 6.10
C GLU A 119 4.94 -8.60 5.53
N VAL A 120 5.34 -7.51 6.18
CA VAL A 120 6.50 -6.72 5.78
C VAL A 120 7.38 -6.52 7.00
N VAL A 121 8.64 -6.95 6.88
CA VAL A 121 9.68 -6.67 7.87
C VAL A 121 10.39 -5.40 7.44
N LEU A 122 10.30 -4.34 8.25
CA LEU A 122 10.86 -3.03 7.94
C LEU A 122 11.58 -2.41 9.14
N LYS A 123 12.45 -1.45 8.84
CA LYS A 123 13.15 -0.60 9.81
C LYS A 123 13.04 0.86 9.38
N ILE A 124 12.55 1.70 10.28
CA ILE A 124 12.44 3.15 10.08
C ILE A 124 13.57 3.85 10.83
N GLY A 125 14.29 4.73 10.14
CA GLY A 125 15.42 5.42 10.74
C GLY A 125 16.54 4.46 11.14
N THR A 126 17.31 4.86 12.15
CA THR A 126 18.43 4.09 12.70
C THR A 126 18.79 4.61 14.09
N LYS A 127 19.44 3.78 14.91
CA LYS A 127 20.02 4.20 16.19
C LYS A 127 21.29 5.04 16.04
N GLN A 128 21.92 4.99 14.86
CA GLN A 128 23.19 5.66 14.61
C GLN A 128 23.00 7.00 13.90
N SER A 129 23.43 8.09 14.54
CA SER A 129 23.55 9.38 13.86
C SER A 129 24.60 9.30 12.75
N HIS A 130 24.38 10.05 11.67
CA HIS A 130 25.35 10.22 10.60
C HIS A 130 25.40 11.69 10.16
N SER A 131 26.48 12.09 9.51
CA SER A 131 26.64 13.46 9.00
C SER A 131 25.55 13.78 7.98
N GLY A 132 24.80 14.85 8.22
CA GLY A 132 23.67 15.23 7.37
C GLY A 132 22.40 14.40 7.59
N GLY A 133 22.35 13.52 8.59
CA GLY A 133 21.13 12.81 8.97
C GLY A 133 20.14 13.67 9.77
N PRO A 134 18.94 13.15 10.06
CA PRO A 134 17.97 13.79 10.93
C PRO A 134 18.53 14.03 12.35
N ALA A 135 18.02 15.05 13.04
CA ALA A 135 18.40 15.36 14.42
C ALA A 135 18.09 14.20 15.39
N ASP A 136 16.93 13.56 15.21
CA ASP A 136 16.60 12.27 15.82
C ASP A 136 16.70 11.19 14.74
N PRO A 137 17.74 10.35 14.73
CA PRO A 137 17.97 9.39 13.66
C PRO A 137 16.93 8.25 13.65
N VAL A 138 16.21 8.02 14.76
CA VAL A 138 15.13 7.03 14.86
C VAL A 138 13.83 7.60 14.27
N LYS A 139 13.65 8.92 14.32
CA LYS A 139 12.45 9.62 13.83
C LYS A 139 12.81 10.58 12.70
N PRO A 140 12.91 10.11 11.45
CA PRO A 140 13.27 10.95 10.30
C PRO A 140 12.12 11.89 9.91
N LYS A 141 11.85 12.91 10.73
CA LYS A 141 10.80 13.92 10.50
C LYS A 141 10.95 14.61 9.15
N GLY A 142 9.83 14.81 8.45
CA GLY A 142 9.80 15.41 7.12
C GLY A 142 9.79 14.41 5.96
N CYS A 143 9.80 13.11 6.24
CA CYS A 143 9.51 12.07 5.26
C CYS A 143 8.44 11.08 5.77
N VAL A 144 7.92 10.29 4.84
CA VAL A 144 6.82 9.34 5.02
C VAL A 144 7.28 7.99 4.50
N PRO A 145 7.87 7.14 5.36
CA PRO A 145 7.92 5.70 5.10
C PRO A 145 6.50 5.17 4.92
N ALA A 146 6.26 4.37 3.91
CA ALA A 146 4.92 3.92 3.56
C ALA A 146 4.90 2.49 3.01
N ILE A 147 3.82 1.76 3.33
CA ILE A 147 3.41 0.50 2.73
C ILE A 147 1.94 0.66 2.35
N TRP A 148 1.59 0.39 1.09
CA TRP A 148 0.22 0.51 0.64
C TRP A 148 -0.05 -0.38 -0.57
N THR A 149 -1.32 -0.71 -0.82
CA THR A 149 -1.74 -1.22 -2.14
C THR A 149 -2.39 -0.10 -2.92
N TYR A 150 -2.12 0.00 -4.23
CA TYR A 150 -2.77 0.99 -5.08
C TYR A 150 -3.17 0.38 -6.44
N GLY A 151 -4.44 0.55 -6.81
CA GLY A 151 -5.00 0.19 -8.10
C GLY A 151 -5.84 1.35 -8.63
N TYR A 152 -5.58 1.74 -9.88
CA TYR A 152 -6.23 2.89 -10.49
C TYR A 152 -6.66 2.61 -11.92
N ARG A 153 -7.84 3.14 -12.27
CA ARG A 153 -8.32 3.14 -13.65
C ARG A 153 -9.10 4.41 -13.94
N TRP A 154 -8.70 5.04 -15.03
CA TRP A 154 -9.41 6.17 -15.63
C TRP A 154 -10.44 5.65 -16.63
N VAL A 155 -11.69 6.12 -16.52
CA VAL A 155 -12.77 5.83 -17.47
C VAL A 155 -13.33 7.14 -17.99
N GLU A 156 -13.25 7.36 -19.29
CA GLU A 156 -13.84 8.52 -19.95
C GLU A 156 -15.17 8.15 -20.60
N GLY A 157 -16.20 8.93 -20.30
CA GLY A 157 -17.48 8.94 -20.98
C GLY A 157 -17.62 10.16 -21.89
N ASP A 158 -18.72 10.19 -22.61
CA ASP A 158 -19.15 11.32 -23.43
C ASP A 158 -19.58 12.52 -22.55
N SER A 159 -18.88 13.64 -22.72
CA SER A 159 -19.15 14.90 -22.03
C SER A 159 -20.58 15.43 -22.22
N ALA A 160 -21.22 15.17 -23.35
CA ALA A 160 -22.59 15.58 -23.62
C ALA A 160 -23.62 14.78 -22.80
N ARG A 161 -23.23 13.57 -22.34
CA ARG A 161 -24.06 12.63 -21.58
C ARG A 161 -23.52 12.39 -20.16
N LYS A 162 -22.78 13.34 -19.59
CA LYS A 162 -22.09 13.19 -18.29
C LYS A 162 -23.00 12.89 -17.08
N ASN A 163 -24.29 13.20 -17.18
CA ASN A 163 -25.25 12.96 -16.09
C ASN A 163 -26.07 11.67 -16.31
N ALA A 164 -25.71 10.84 -17.29
CA ALA A 164 -26.40 9.62 -17.64
C ALA A 164 -25.43 8.45 -17.72
N PHE A 165 -25.95 7.25 -17.45
CA PHE A 165 -25.26 6.02 -17.79
C PHE A 165 -25.10 5.91 -19.32
N GLN A 166 -23.98 5.35 -19.76
CA GLN A 166 -23.60 5.28 -21.17
C GLN A 166 -23.42 3.82 -21.57
N ALA A 167 -24.31 3.28 -22.40
CA ALA A 167 -24.30 1.85 -22.74
C ALA A 167 -23.03 1.43 -23.51
N ASP A 168 -22.46 2.38 -24.25
CA ASP A 168 -21.21 2.29 -24.99
C ASP A 168 -19.97 2.39 -24.09
N VAL A 169 -20.12 2.83 -22.84
CA VAL A 169 -19.05 2.89 -21.84
C VAL A 169 -19.53 2.24 -20.53
N PRO A 170 -19.59 0.89 -20.46
CA PRO A 170 -20.23 0.16 -19.35
C PRO A 170 -19.74 0.50 -17.94
N LEU A 171 -18.46 0.89 -17.81
CA LEU A 171 -17.85 1.26 -16.53
C LEU A 171 -18.06 2.74 -16.19
N TYR A 172 -18.63 3.56 -17.08
CA TYR A 172 -18.94 4.94 -16.75
C TYR A 172 -20.16 5.02 -15.84
N ASN A 173 -19.99 5.67 -14.70
CA ASN A 173 -20.99 5.89 -13.68
C ASN A 173 -21.18 7.40 -13.43
N PRO A 174 -22.36 7.97 -13.75
CA PRO A 174 -22.63 9.40 -13.59
C PRO A 174 -22.68 9.86 -12.13
N HIS A 175 -22.65 8.95 -11.15
CA HIS A 175 -22.61 9.28 -9.73
C HIS A 175 -21.18 9.42 -9.17
N MET A 176 -20.15 9.12 -9.98
CA MET A 176 -18.74 9.26 -9.61
C MET A 176 -17.95 10.23 -10.52
N PRO A 177 -18.50 11.38 -10.95
CA PRO A 177 -17.76 12.26 -11.85
C PRO A 177 -16.54 12.83 -11.12
N ALA A 178 -15.35 12.70 -11.72
CA ALA A 178 -14.15 13.36 -11.24
C ALA A 178 -13.94 14.69 -11.97
N TYR A 179 -13.41 15.69 -11.25
CA TYR A 179 -13.05 17.01 -11.79
C TYR A 179 -14.17 17.74 -12.57
N ASN A 180 -15.44 17.46 -12.29
CA ASN A 180 -16.61 17.97 -13.04
C ASN A 180 -16.61 17.60 -14.54
N MET A 181 -15.86 16.56 -14.91
CA MET A 181 -15.78 15.99 -16.25
C MET A 181 -16.61 14.71 -16.36
N ALA A 182 -16.86 14.24 -17.59
CA ALA A 182 -17.45 12.92 -17.83
C ALA A 182 -16.39 11.83 -17.65
N VAL A 183 -15.78 11.76 -16.46
CA VAL A 183 -14.73 10.78 -16.17
C VAL A 183 -14.95 10.17 -14.79
N ASN A 184 -14.54 8.92 -14.61
CA ASN A 184 -14.47 8.29 -13.30
C ASN A 184 -13.04 7.88 -13.00
N GLU A 185 -12.66 8.08 -11.74
CA GLU A 185 -11.47 7.51 -11.15
C GLU A 185 -11.89 6.30 -10.34
N TYR A 186 -11.70 5.12 -10.92
CA TYR A 186 -11.72 3.92 -10.11
C TYR A 186 -10.42 3.89 -9.30
N TRP A 187 -10.56 3.79 -7.98
CA TRP A 187 -9.48 3.88 -7.02
C TRP A 187 -9.65 2.77 -5.97
N SER A 188 -8.62 1.95 -5.82
CA SER A 188 -8.53 0.95 -4.78
C SER A 188 -7.23 1.13 -4.03
N GLU A 189 -7.31 1.52 -2.77
CA GLU A 189 -6.11 1.68 -1.95
C GLU A 189 -6.32 1.32 -0.49
N LEU A 190 -5.27 0.74 0.08
CA LEU A 190 -5.13 0.46 1.50
C LEU A 190 -3.74 0.93 1.90
N ASP A 191 -3.66 1.90 2.80
CA ASP A 191 -2.41 2.29 3.44
C ASP A 191 -2.25 1.50 4.73
N PHE A 192 -1.13 0.81 4.90
CA PHE A 192 -0.90 -0.03 6.08
C PHE A 192 0.56 -0.19 6.50
N PRO A 193 1.31 0.90 6.76
CA PRO A 193 0.78 2.26 6.95
C PRO A 193 1.62 3.36 6.29
N GLU A 194 1.19 4.62 6.44
CA GLU A 194 2.02 5.81 6.19
C GLU A 194 2.44 6.49 7.51
N PHE A 195 3.75 6.60 7.75
CA PHE A 195 4.31 7.18 8.98
C PHE A 195 4.62 8.67 8.86
N GLY A 196 4.76 9.37 9.99
CA GLY A 196 5.45 10.67 10.01
C GLY A 196 4.60 11.88 9.61
N LYS A 197 3.26 11.78 9.60
CA LYS A 197 2.39 12.93 9.33
C LYS A 197 2.71 14.07 10.30
N SER A 198 3.05 15.23 9.75
CA SER A 198 3.47 16.41 10.52
C SER A 198 4.64 16.13 11.49
N GLY A 199 5.46 15.13 11.19
CA GLY A 199 6.57 14.69 12.03
C GLY A 199 6.18 13.81 13.22
N ASP A 200 4.92 13.37 13.34
CA ASP A 200 4.51 12.37 14.32
C ASP A 200 4.76 10.96 13.79
N PHE A 201 5.72 10.27 14.40
CA PHE A 201 6.00 8.86 14.11
C PHE A 201 5.36 7.92 15.12
N ASN A 202 4.90 8.41 16.27
CA ASN A 202 4.27 7.54 17.28
C ASN A 202 2.89 7.06 16.81
N ARG A 203 2.27 7.78 15.88
CA ARG A 203 1.03 7.37 15.21
C ARG A 203 1.22 7.35 13.71
N ALA A 204 0.76 6.28 13.07
CA ALA A 204 0.76 6.17 11.61
C ALA A 204 -0.65 6.17 11.04
N MET A 205 -0.77 6.60 9.79
CA MET A 205 -2.01 6.58 9.03
C MET A 205 -2.27 5.19 8.46
N TYR A 206 -3.49 4.73 8.64
CA TYR A 206 -4.04 3.54 8.02
C TYR A 206 -5.33 3.94 7.32
N ASN A 207 -5.21 4.18 6.03
CA ASN A 207 -6.29 4.71 5.22
C ASN A 207 -6.86 3.62 4.32
N THR A 208 -8.12 3.79 3.98
CA THR A 208 -8.80 2.96 2.99
C THR A 208 -9.45 3.86 1.97
N PHE A 209 -9.28 3.56 0.69
CA PHE A 209 -9.89 4.30 -0.41
C PHE A 209 -10.73 3.33 -1.25
N LEU A 210 -12.00 3.69 -1.39
CA LEU A 210 -12.97 3.04 -2.26
C LEU A 210 -13.51 4.08 -3.22
N GLN A 211 -12.96 4.10 -4.44
CA GLN A 211 -13.30 5.05 -5.49
C GLN A 211 -13.13 6.50 -4.99
N ASN A 212 -14.19 7.29 -4.95
CA ASN A 212 -14.20 8.67 -4.47
C ASN A 212 -14.42 8.82 -2.95
N ARG A 213 -14.30 7.73 -2.19
CA ARG A 213 -14.46 7.71 -0.73
C ARG A 213 -13.17 7.28 -0.07
N HIS A 214 -12.93 7.83 1.12
CA HIS A 214 -11.81 7.41 1.94
C HIS A 214 -12.15 7.50 3.44
N ASP A 215 -11.47 6.70 4.25
CA ASP A 215 -11.50 6.77 5.71
C ASP A 215 -10.04 6.85 6.20
N ASN A 216 -9.68 7.97 6.84
CA ASN A 216 -8.33 8.18 7.36
C ASN A 216 -8.30 7.87 8.86
N ARG A 217 -7.55 6.85 9.27
CA ARG A 217 -7.39 6.50 10.69
C ARG A 217 -5.94 6.61 11.12
N PHE A 218 -5.74 6.87 12.41
CA PHE A 218 -4.42 7.01 13.03
C PHE A 218 -4.30 6.08 14.22
N PHE A 219 -3.33 5.18 14.18
CA PHE A 219 -3.13 4.18 15.23
C PHE A 219 -1.74 4.30 15.84
N ASP A 220 -1.61 3.91 17.11
CA ASP A 220 -0.33 3.90 17.82
C ASP A 220 0.58 2.82 17.24
N VAL A 221 1.79 3.25 16.90
CA VAL A 221 2.88 2.43 16.34
C VAL A 221 4.21 2.77 16.99
N ALA A 222 4.22 3.43 18.15
CA ALA A 222 5.43 3.93 18.80
C ALA A 222 6.46 2.81 19.04
N ASP A 223 5.98 1.59 19.30
CA ASP A 223 6.81 0.39 19.50
C ASP A 223 7.62 0.00 18.25
N ALA A 224 7.25 0.46 17.04
CA ALA A 224 7.98 0.22 15.79
C ALA A 224 9.04 1.29 15.48
N ILE A 225 9.12 2.33 16.32
CA ILE A 225 9.93 3.54 16.09
C ILE A 225 11.08 3.59 17.10
N ASP A 226 11.92 2.57 17.05
CA ASP A 226 13.11 2.43 17.90
C ASP A 226 14.43 2.26 17.11
N GLY A 227 14.34 2.27 15.77
CA GLY A 227 15.46 2.11 14.86
C GLY A 227 15.85 0.65 14.60
N GLU A 228 15.02 -0.32 14.98
CA GLU A 228 15.18 -1.75 14.72
C GLU A 228 14.20 -2.26 13.64
N TYR A 229 14.36 -3.54 13.27
CA TYR A 229 13.42 -4.23 12.38
C TYR A 229 12.20 -4.73 13.14
N HIS A 230 11.02 -4.45 12.61
CA HIS A 230 9.72 -4.93 13.08
C HIS A 230 8.92 -5.57 11.97
N THR A 231 7.98 -6.44 12.32
CA THR A 231 7.04 -7.05 11.38
C THR A 231 5.70 -6.32 11.45
N LEU A 232 5.31 -5.69 10.34
CA LEU A 232 3.96 -5.18 10.14
C LEU A 232 3.16 -6.22 9.36
N THR A 233 1.99 -6.56 9.88
CA THR A 233 1.06 -7.50 9.23
C THR A 233 -0.28 -6.83 9.00
N THR A 234 -0.83 -6.97 7.80
CA THR A 234 -2.20 -6.56 7.49
C THR A 234 -2.96 -7.74 6.89
N GLU A 235 -4.12 -8.04 7.45
CA GLU A 235 -5.10 -8.95 6.88
C GLU A 235 -6.24 -8.18 6.24
N TRP A 236 -6.35 -8.24 4.92
CA TRP A 236 -7.43 -7.67 4.15
C TRP A 236 -8.43 -8.77 3.77
N ARG A 237 -9.70 -8.58 4.13
CA ARG A 237 -10.80 -9.49 3.78
C ARG A 237 -11.82 -8.79 2.89
N THR A 238 -12.37 -9.53 1.95
CA THR A 238 -13.49 -9.11 1.10
C THR A 238 -14.67 -10.08 1.28
N GLN A 239 -15.84 -9.73 0.78
CA GLN A 239 -17.04 -10.57 0.84
C GLN A 239 -17.99 -10.30 -0.32
N LEU A 240 -18.93 -11.23 -0.54
CA LEU A 240 -20.11 -10.97 -1.33
C LEU A 240 -21.27 -10.56 -0.43
N ARG A 241 -21.78 -9.36 -0.63
CA ARG A 241 -22.99 -8.90 0.06
C ARG A 241 -24.20 -9.04 -0.88
N PRO A 242 -25.24 -9.82 -0.53
CA PRO A 242 -26.46 -9.87 -1.34
C PRO A 242 -27.03 -8.48 -1.58
N LEU A 243 -27.41 -8.19 -2.83
CA LEU A 243 -28.01 -6.92 -3.23
C LEU A 243 -29.39 -7.20 -3.85
N PRO A 244 -30.43 -7.40 -3.02
CA PRO A 244 -31.74 -7.83 -3.49
C PRO A 244 -32.43 -6.75 -4.33
N GLY A 245 -33.26 -7.19 -5.29
CA GLY A 245 -34.07 -6.29 -6.11
C GLY A 245 -33.37 -5.73 -7.35
N ILE A 246 -32.10 -6.04 -7.56
CA ILE A 246 -31.40 -5.74 -8.81
C ILE A 246 -31.80 -6.75 -9.88
N THR A 247 -32.25 -6.24 -11.04
CA THR A 247 -32.64 -7.08 -12.19
C THR A 247 -31.59 -7.03 -13.30
N ASP A 248 -31.66 -8.00 -14.21
CA ASP A 248 -30.78 -8.09 -15.39
C ASP A 248 -30.89 -6.83 -16.29
N LYS A 249 -32.00 -6.09 -16.22
CA LYS A 249 -32.22 -4.84 -16.98
C LYS A 249 -31.47 -3.64 -16.41
N GLN A 250 -30.98 -3.73 -15.18
CA GLN A 250 -30.37 -2.63 -14.45
C GLN A 250 -28.85 -2.70 -14.43
N VAL A 251 -28.28 -3.71 -15.09
CA VAL A 251 -26.85 -3.94 -15.13
C VAL A 251 -26.36 -4.14 -16.56
N VAL A 252 -25.07 -3.91 -16.73
CA VAL A 252 -24.34 -4.23 -17.95
C VAL A 252 -23.15 -5.12 -17.61
N GLU A 253 -22.93 -6.17 -18.38
CA GLU A 253 -21.77 -7.02 -18.21
C GLU A 253 -20.55 -6.40 -18.91
N ALA A 254 -19.44 -6.27 -18.18
CA ALA A 254 -18.17 -5.83 -18.73
C ALA A 254 -17.00 -6.39 -17.91
N GLU A 255 -15.99 -6.89 -18.63
CA GLU A 255 -14.74 -7.42 -18.05
C GLU A 255 -14.94 -8.56 -17.03
N GLY A 256 -15.98 -9.37 -17.21
CA GLY A 256 -16.29 -10.51 -16.34
C GLY A 256 -17.07 -10.13 -15.07
N TYR A 257 -17.57 -8.90 -14.99
CA TYR A 257 -18.38 -8.41 -13.89
C TYR A 257 -19.65 -7.71 -14.39
N TYR A 258 -20.63 -7.52 -13.50
CA TYR A 258 -21.84 -6.77 -13.79
C TYR A 258 -21.78 -5.40 -13.12
N TRP A 259 -22.10 -4.34 -13.85
CA TRP A 259 -22.05 -2.96 -13.37
C TRP A 259 -23.44 -2.37 -13.37
N ILE A 260 -23.83 -1.68 -12.29
CA ILE A 260 -25.11 -0.94 -12.25
C ILE A 260 -25.13 0.07 -13.39
N HIS A 261 -26.24 0.07 -14.14
CA HIS A 261 -26.48 0.92 -15.31
C HIS A 261 -27.89 1.52 -15.31
N ASP A 262 -28.48 1.67 -14.12
CA ASP A 262 -29.82 2.24 -13.93
C ASP A 262 -29.79 3.30 -12.82
N PRO A 263 -30.19 4.56 -13.09
CA PRO A 263 -30.23 5.62 -12.09
C PRO A 263 -31.25 5.36 -10.96
N ALA A 264 -32.17 4.42 -11.11
CA ALA A 264 -33.10 4.03 -10.05
C ALA A 264 -32.42 3.29 -8.88
N VAL A 265 -31.22 2.75 -9.09
CA VAL A 265 -30.45 2.06 -8.03
C VAL A 265 -29.66 3.11 -7.24
N PRO A 266 -29.92 3.29 -5.93
CA PRO A 266 -29.22 4.29 -5.15
C PRO A 266 -27.71 4.03 -5.10
N PHE A 267 -26.90 5.04 -5.41
CA PHE A 267 -25.43 4.92 -5.40
C PHE A 267 -24.88 4.43 -4.06
N SER A 268 -25.57 4.75 -2.96
CA SER A 268 -25.21 4.31 -1.61
C SER A 268 -25.28 2.81 -1.35
N GLU A 269 -25.91 2.06 -2.22
CA GLU A 269 -26.03 0.61 -2.06
C GLU A 269 -24.80 -0.14 -2.61
N TYR A 270 -24.07 0.45 -3.55
CA TYR A 270 -22.99 -0.24 -4.28
C TYR A 270 -21.67 0.55 -4.40
N TRP A 271 -21.70 1.87 -4.23
CA TRP A 271 -20.50 2.73 -4.23
C TRP A 271 -19.54 2.52 -5.41
N GLY A 272 -20.08 2.20 -6.58
CA GLY A 272 -19.30 1.95 -7.78
C GLY A 272 -18.61 0.59 -7.82
N ASN A 273 -18.83 -0.29 -6.85
CA ASN A 273 -18.35 -1.66 -6.94
C ASN A 273 -19.16 -2.49 -7.94
N PRO A 274 -18.51 -3.47 -8.59
CA PRO A 274 -19.18 -4.40 -9.48
C PRO A 274 -20.02 -5.41 -8.69
N LEU A 275 -20.85 -6.13 -9.44
CA LEU A 275 -21.74 -7.17 -8.98
C LEU A 275 -21.35 -8.53 -9.56
N LYS A 276 -21.66 -9.58 -8.80
CA LYS A 276 -21.70 -10.97 -9.21
C LYS A 276 -23.14 -11.37 -9.47
N ARG A 277 -23.43 -11.91 -10.66
CA ARG A 277 -24.70 -12.56 -10.92
C ARG A 277 -24.71 -13.94 -10.29
N ILE A 278 -25.72 -14.22 -9.47
CA ILE A 278 -25.89 -15.53 -8.79
C ILE A 278 -27.09 -16.31 -9.36
N GLY A 279 -27.98 -15.62 -10.08
CA GLY A 279 -29.11 -16.18 -10.81
C GLY A 279 -29.80 -15.12 -11.66
N PRO A 280 -30.87 -15.47 -12.40
CA PRO A 280 -31.71 -14.49 -13.09
C PRO A 280 -32.25 -13.46 -12.09
N ASP A 281 -32.06 -12.17 -12.35
CA ASP A 281 -32.47 -11.07 -11.47
C ASP A 281 -31.98 -11.20 -10.02
N GLN A 282 -30.80 -11.82 -9.84
CA GLN A 282 -30.18 -12.01 -8.53
C GLN A 282 -28.71 -11.67 -8.59
N TYR A 283 -28.31 -10.71 -7.75
CA TYR A 283 -26.96 -10.16 -7.70
C TYR A 283 -26.44 -10.02 -6.28
N SER A 284 -25.13 -10.18 -6.13
CA SER A 284 -24.38 -9.80 -4.93
C SER A 284 -23.34 -8.75 -5.30
N LEU A 285 -23.11 -7.81 -4.39
CA LEU A 285 -22.05 -6.81 -4.48
C LEU A 285 -20.71 -7.41 -4.07
N TYR A 286 -19.66 -7.17 -4.85
CA TYR A 286 -18.30 -7.36 -4.39
C TYR A 286 -17.91 -6.22 -3.44
N GLU A 287 -17.55 -6.53 -2.20
CA GLU A 287 -17.35 -5.52 -1.15
C GLU A 287 -16.13 -5.84 -0.28
N GLY A 288 -15.35 -4.81 0.07
CA GLY A 288 -14.31 -4.96 1.08
C GLY A 288 -14.94 -5.03 2.47
N LYS A 289 -14.48 -5.97 3.28
CA LYS A 289 -15.07 -6.25 4.59
C LYS A 289 -14.32 -5.55 5.71
N VAL A 290 -13.02 -5.82 5.81
CA VAL A 290 -12.18 -5.35 6.92
C VAL A 290 -10.71 -5.46 6.55
N ALA A 291 -9.89 -4.52 7.04
CA ALA A 291 -8.44 -4.65 7.13
C ALA A 291 -8.04 -4.65 8.62
N THR A 292 -7.38 -5.71 9.08
CA THR A 292 -6.88 -5.82 10.46
C THR A 292 -5.37 -5.73 10.48
N HIS A 293 -4.81 -4.90 11.36
CA HIS A 293 -3.38 -4.60 11.38
C HIS A 293 -2.73 -5.06 12.67
N TYR A 294 -1.51 -5.59 12.55
CA TYR A 294 -0.71 -6.11 13.63
C TYR A 294 0.72 -5.56 13.55
N LEU A 295 1.31 -5.33 14.71
CA LEU A 295 2.72 -4.99 14.89
C LEU A 295 3.37 -6.07 15.75
N ASP A 296 4.39 -6.74 15.22
CA ASP A 296 5.09 -7.87 15.84
C ASP A 296 4.12 -8.96 16.35
N GLY A 297 3.08 -9.20 15.56
CA GLY A 297 2.03 -10.18 15.83
C GLY A 297 0.93 -9.73 16.80
N LYS A 298 1.02 -8.55 17.41
CA LYS A 298 -0.03 -7.99 18.27
C LYS A 298 -0.99 -7.13 17.44
N LYS A 299 -2.31 -7.39 17.53
CA LYS A 299 -3.31 -6.54 16.88
C LYS A 299 -3.24 -5.11 17.44
N ILE A 300 -3.12 -4.13 16.55
CA ILE A 300 -3.06 -2.70 16.91
C ILE A 300 -4.26 -1.92 16.37
N ALA A 301 -4.91 -2.40 15.31
CA ALA A 301 -5.90 -1.60 14.60
C ALA A 301 -6.85 -2.43 13.70
N GLU A 302 -7.90 -1.75 13.25
CA GLU A 302 -8.86 -2.25 12.26
C GLU A 302 -9.48 -1.09 11.45
N ASN A 303 -9.63 -1.29 10.14
CA ASN A 303 -10.38 -0.45 9.23
C ASN A 303 -11.56 -1.26 8.65
N ASP A 304 -12.77 -0.71 8.74
CA ASP A 304 -14.04 -1.37 8.37
C ASP A 304 -14.94 -0.50 7.48
N LYS A 305 -14.50 0.72 7.15
CA LYS A 305 -15.20 1.63 6.25
C LYS A 305 -14.43 1.78 4.96
N TRP A 306 -15.12 1.82 3.82
CA TRP A 306 -14.50 2.07 2.51
C TRP A 306 -13.30 1.16 2.20
N VAL A 307 -13.30 -0.05 2.76
CA VAL A 307 -12.33 -1.08 2.42
C VAL A 307 -12.58 -1.46 0.95
N PRO A 308 -11.56 -1.43 0.09
CA PRO A 308 -11.75 -1.80 -1.30
C PRO A 308 -11.96 -3.31 -1.47
N ALA A 309 -12.53 -3.69 -2.61
CA ALA A 309 -12.63 -5.07 -3.10
C ALA A 309 -11.76 -5.33 -4.34
N MET A 310 -11.39 -4.26 -5.06
CA MET A 310 -10.60 -4.35 -6.28
C MET A 310 -9.13 -4.52 -5.97
N ALA A 311 -8.45 -5.40 -6.69
CA ALA A 311 -7.04 -5.65 -6.48
C ALA A 311 -6.19 -4.39 -6.77
N GLY A 312 -5.11 -4.21 -6.00
CA GLY A 312 -4.12 -3.15 -6.16
C GLY A 312 -2.68 -3.69 -6.11
N GLN A 313 -1.71 -2.95 -6.66
CA GLN A 313 -0.29 -3.33 -6.56
C GLN A 313 0.26 -2.93 -5.20
N LEU A 314 1.02 -3.83 -4.56
CA LEU A 314 1.73 -3.52 -3.32
C LEU A 314 2.87 -2.56 -3.64
N THR A 315 2.96 -1.49 -2.86
CA THR A 315 3.93 -0.43 -2.99
C THR A 315 4.58 -0.17 -1.63
N LEU A 316 5.89 0.05 -1.64
CA LEU A 316 6.66 0.27 -0.41
C LEU A 316 7.83 1.22 -0.68
N GLY A 317 8.11 2.10 0.28
CA GLY A 317 9.21 3.04 0.15
C GLY A 317 9.09 4.24 1.08
N VAL A 318 9.68 5.36 0.65
CA VAL A 318 9.62 6.64 1.36
C VAL A 318 9.37 7.78 0.38
N TRP A 319 8.47 8.70 0.75
CA TRP A 319 8.20 9.93 0.01
C TRP A 319 8.12 11.14 0.97
N LEU A 320 8.08 12.37 0.44
CA LEU A 320 8.21 13.59 1.27
C LEU A 320 7.13 14.64 0.97
N PRO A 321 5.83 14.31 1.11
CA PRO A 321 4.74 15.25 0.85
C PRO A 321 4.82 16.48 1.75
N SER A 322 4.19 17.58 1.33
CA SER A 322 4.11 18.82 2.12
C SER A 322 3.64 18.59 3.57
N TRP A 323 2.70 17.67 3.77
CA TRP A 323 2.14 17.35 5.09
C TRP A 323 3.07 16.56 6.01
N ALA A 324 4.20 16.03 5.51
CA ALA A 324 5.22 15.36 6.32
C ALA A 324 5.99 16.34 7.23
N GLY A 325 5.94 17.64 6.92
CA GLY A 325 6.64 18.68 7.66
C GLY A 325 8.08 18.95 7.17
N PRO A 326 8.88 19.73 7.91
CA PRO A 326 10.24 20.09 7.52
C PRO A 326 11.17 18.86 7.55
N ALA A 327 12.06 18.75 6.56
CA ALA A 327 13.04 17.67 6.41
C ALA A 327 14.44 18.27 6.47
N ASP A 328 14.77 18.91 7.60
CA ASP A 328 15.98 19.72 7.77
C ASP A 328 17.26 18.87 7.93
N TRP A 329 17.52 18.04 6.92
CA TRP A 329 18.61 17.07 6.82
C TRP A 329 18.90 16.76 5.34
N LYS A 330 19.98 16.04 5.07
CA LYS A 330 20.39 15.63 3.72
C LYS A 330 19.72 14.33 3.30
N THR A 331 19.90 13.28 4.10
CA THR A 331 19.40 11.93 3.79
C THR A 331 18.74 11.27 4.99
N ALA A 332 17.68 10.50 4.72
CA ALA A 332 17.08 9.55 5.63
C ALA A 332 16.70 8.29 4.85
N GLN A 333 16.50 7.17 5.54
CA GLN A 333 16.24 5.87 4.90
C GLN A 333 15.15 5.10 5.63
N VAL A 334 14.39 4.33 4.85
CA VAL A 334 13.61 3.19 5.32
C VAL A 334 14.19 1.93 4.67
N ARG A 335 14.19 0.82 5.41
CA ARG A 335 14.69 -0.47 4.94
C ARG A 335 13.61 -1.53 5.05
N PHE A 336 13.57 -2.44 4.07
CA PHE A 336 12.64 -3.57 4.05
C PHE A 336 13.45 -4.85 3.91
N ALA A 337 13.37 -5.74 4.91
CA ALA A 337 14.15 -6.97 4.94
C ALA A 337 13.40 -8.17 4.34
N GLN A 338 12.07 -8.17 4.41
CA GLN A 338 11.26 -9.25 3.88
C GLN A 338 9.86 -8.77 3.55
N VAL A 339 9.28 -9.30 2.46
CA VAL A 339 7.89 -9.14 2.09
C VAL A 339 7.29 -10.52 1.82
N LYS A 340 6.12 -10.79 2.40
CA LYS A 340 5.30 -11.96 2.08
C LYS A 340 3.85 -11.56 1.86
N VAL A 341 3.25 -12.12 0.82
CA VAL A 341 1.81 -11.96 0.55
C VAL A 341 1.15 -13.30 0.33
N TRP A 342 0.22 -13.65 1.22
CA TRP A 342 -0.68 -14.77 1.05
C TRP A 342 -2.02 -14.26 0.51
N GLN A 343 -2.43 -14.75 -0.66
CA GLN A 343 -3.76 -14.44 -1.20
C GLN A 343 -4.78 -15.41 -0.61
N TYR A 344 -5.91 -14.85 -0.17
CA TYR A 344 -7.01 -15.64 0.38
C TYR A 344 -8.01 -16.05 -0.69
N ASP A 345 -8.09 -15.28 -1.78
CA ASP A 345 -9.07 -15.49 -2.86
C ASP A 345 -10.50 -15.53 -2.28
N ASP A 346 -10.79 -14.63 -1.34
CA ASP A 346 -12.14 -14.44 -0.80
C ASP A 346 -13.12 -14.18 -1.96
N GLU A 347 -14.37 -14.62 -1.79
CA GLU A 347 -15.40 -14.51 -2.83
C GLU A 347 -15.73 -13.07 -3.26
N GLY A 348 -15.35 -12.09 -2.44
CA GLY A 348 -15.50 -10.65 -2.70
C GLY A 348 -14.37 -10.03 -3.50
N ASP A 349 -13.33 -10.77 -3.87
CA ASP A 349 -12.20 -10.24 -4.63
C ASP A 349 -12.61 -9.83 -6.04
N VAL A 350 -12.21 -8.62 -6.44
CA VAL A 350 -12.36 -8.13 -7.82
C VAL A 350 -10.98 -8.00 -8.44
N ARG A 351 -10.70 -8.81 -9.46
CA ARG A 351 -9.41 -8.88 -10.15
C ARG A 351 -9.56 -8.55 -11.62
N GLY A 352 -8.50 -7.98 -12.20
CA GLY A 352 -8.44 -7.68 -13.63
C GLY A 352 -9.21 -6.44 -14.06
N ILE A 353 -9.82 -5.68 -13.15
CA ILE A 353 -10.36 -4.34 -13.49
C ILE A 353 -9.24 -3.31 -13.57
N MET A 354 -8.36 -3.31 -12.56
CA MET A 354 -7.11 -2.55 -12.55
C MET A 354 -6.03 -3.39 -13.23
N LYS A 355 -5.32 -2.81 -14.21
CA LYS A 355 -4.37 -3.54 -15.06
C LYS A 355 -3.16 -2.69 -15.41
N GLY A 356 -2.05 -3.36 -15.70
CA GLY A 356 -0.82 -2.74 -16.16
C GLY A 356 -0.03 -2.06 -15.04
N ARG A 357 1.10 -1.47 -15.41
CA ARG A 357 1.90 -0.65 -14.50
C ARG A 357 1.27 0.73 -14.39
N ASN A 358 1.29 1.30 -13.19
CA ASN A 358 1.02 2.72 -13.07
C ASN A 358 2.14 3.49 -13.78
N PRO A 359 1.80 4.41 -14.70
CA PRO A 359 2.80 5.08 -15.50
C PRO A 359 3.61 6.07 -14.66
N ASN A 360 4.87 6.24 -15.04
CA ASN A 360 5.67 7.39 -14.66
C ASN A 360 4.97 8.68 -15.14
N ASN A 361 5.20 9.79 -14.44
CA ASN A 361 4.70 11.09 -14.88
C ASN A 361 5.82 12.13 -15.11
N PHE A 362 7.08 11.74 -14.98
CA PHE A 362 8.22 12.54 -15.44
C PHE A 362 9.33 11.68 -16.04
N ALA A 363 10.14 12.29 -16.90
CA ALA A 363 11.30 11.72 -17.56
C ALA A 363 12.55 11.76 -16.65
N PRO A 364 13.62 11.01 -16.97
CA PRO A 364 14.85 10.96 -16.16
C PRO A 364 15.52 12.31 -15.89
N ASP A 365 15.32 13.30 -16.76
CA ASP A 365 15.83 14.67 -16.60
C ASP A 365 14.93 15.54 -15.70
N GLY A 366 13.87 14.98 -15.11
CA GLY A 366 12.91 15.70 -14.29
C GLY A 366 11.76 16.34 -15.07
N THR A 367 11.78 16.28 -16.41
CA THR A 367 10.75 16.91 -17.24
C THR A 367 9.41 16.19 -17.10
N PRO A 368 8.28 16.90 -16.85
CA PRO A 368 6.96 16.29 -16.82
C PRO A 368 6.63 15.55 -18.12
N LEU A 369 6.08 14.34 -18.02
CA LEU A 369 5.51 13.63 -19.17
C LEU A 369 4.11 14.20 -19.44
N LYS A 370 3.79 14.35 -20.72
CA LYS A 370 2.48 14.80 -21.18
C LYS A 370 1.46 13.68 -21.18
#